data_AF-A0A249L3U3-F1
#
_entry.id   AF-A0A249L3U3-F1
#
_cell.length_a   1.000
_cell.length_b   1.000
_cell.length_c   1.000
_cell.angle_alpha   90.00
_cell.angle_beta   90.00
_cell.angle_gamma   90.00
#
_symmetry.space_group_name_H-M   'P 1'
#
loop_
_entity.id
_entity.type
_entity.pdbx_description
1 polymer ?
#
loop_
_entity_poly.entity_id
_entity_poly.type
_entity_poly.pdbx_seq_one_letter_code
_entity_poly.pdbx_strand_id
1 'polypeptide(L)'
;MNSSPNSERTRLARELHDGLAQELASLGYRLDQIIGSNNLDNINRTPLRQIRFSISGLINQVRDEIFELRTNESRSIKEQLDQHLSTILSHTDITYEIQGEVEVKSEQRFELLRAVRELVINAMRHANCSVIKIKLTVNQIQIKDNGNGGALEKQHSYGLLGVKERLEGIGALIEIKSGSTGSIILITL
;
A
#
# COMPACT_ATOMS: atom_id res chain seq x y z
N MET A 1 -19.59 -13.28 26.63
CA MET A 1 -19.47 -13.66 25.21
C MET A 1 -18.36 -12.80 24.63
N ASN A 2 -17.13 -13.31 24.59
CA ASN A 2 -16.00 -12.58 24.04
C ASN A 2 -16.06 -12.70 22.52
N SER A 3 -16.41 -11.61 21.83
CA SER A 3 -16.21 -11.46 20.40
C SER A 3 -14.74 -11.73 20.09
N SER A 4 -14.46 -12.80 19.34
CA SER A 4 -13.08 -13.11 18.92
C SER A 4 -12.49 -11.91 18.16
N PRO A 5 -11.19 -11.59 18.26
CA PRO A 5 -10.57 -10.44 17.59
C PRO A 5 -10.88 -10.36 16.08
N ASN A 6 -11.07 -11.52 15.46
CA ASN A 6 -11.47 -11.68 14.06
C ASN A 6 -12.88 -11.14 13.75
N SER A 7 -13.81 -11.24 14.69
CA SER A 7 -15.19 -10.75 14.55
C SER A 7 -15.28 -9.22 14.57
N GLU A 8 -14.43 -8.57 15.38
CA GLU A 8 -14.40 -7.11 15.49
C GLU A 8 -13.73 -6.48 14.26
N ARG A 9 -12.64 -7.08 13.77
CA ARG A 9 -12.02 -6.67 12.50
C ARG A 9 -12.92 -6.88 11.30
N THR A 10 -13.63 -8.01 11.24
CA THR A 10 -14.63 -8.26 10.19
C THR A 10 -15.79 -7.27 10.26
N ARG A 11 -16.21 -6.85 11.47
CA ARG A 11 -17.21 -5.81 11.65
C ARG A 11 -16.70 -4.46 11.15
N LEU A 12 -15.48 -4.06 11.54
CA LEU A 12 -14.86 -2.81 11.11
C LEU A 12 -14.71 -2.76 9.58
N ALA A 13 -14.28 -3.87 8.96
CA ALA A 13 -14.18 -3.99 7.51
C ALA A 13 -15.53 -3.80 6.81
N ARG A 14 -16.63 -4.29 7.40
CA ARG A 14 -17.99 -4.03 6.89
C ARG A 14 -18.41 -2.59 7.10
N GLU A 15 -18.16 -1.99 8.26
CA GLU A 15 -18.50 -0.59 8.53
C GLU A 15 -17.75 0.38 7.60
N LEU A 16 -16.46 0.11 7.32
CA LEU A 16 -15.68 0.87 6.34
C LEU A 16 -16.17 0.68 4.90
N HIS A 17 -16.57 -0.54 4.54
CA HIS A 17 -17.13 -0.84 3.23
C HIS A 17 -18.48 -0.15 3.02
N ASP A 18 -19.39 -0.31 3.97
CA ASP A 18 -20.77 0.13 3.84
C ASP A 18 -20.93 1.63 4.14
N GLY A 19 -20.04 2.22 4.94
CA GLY A 19 -19.99 3.67 5.17
C GLY A 19 -19.08 4.38 4.17
N LEU A 20 -17.77 4.32 4.43
CA LEU A 20 -16.79 5.20 3.79
C LEU A 20 -16.60 4.91 2.29
N ALA A 21 -16.52 3.64 1.88
CA ALA A 21 -16.35 3.31 0.47
C ALA A 21 -17.58 3.66 -0.37
N GLN A 22 -18.79 3.46 0.17
CA GLN A 22 -20.04 3.83 -0.50
C GLN A 22 -20.22 5.35 -0.59
N GLU A 23 -19.89 6.10 0.47
CA GLU A 23 -19.94 7.56 0.45
C GLU A 23 -18.97 8.17 -0.57
N LEU A 24 -17.73 7.68 -0.62
CA LEU A 24 -16.75 8.12 -1.62
C LEU A 24 -17.20 7.78 -3.04
N ALA A 25 -17.79 6.61 -3.26
CA ALA A 25 -18.36 6.23 -4.55
C ALA A 25 -19.51 7.18 -4.96
N SER A 26 -20.41 7.49 -4.02
CA SER A 26 -21.51 8.45 -4.20
C SER A 26 -21.01 9.84 -4.55
N LEU A 27 -19.98 10.34 -3.86
CA LEU A 27 -19.33 11.61 -4.16
C LEU A 27 -18.72 11.59 -5.56
N GLY A 28 -18.07 10.49 -5.94
CA GLY A 28 -17.57 10.25 -7.29
C GLY A 28 -18.64 10.37 -8.37
N TYR A 29 -19.79 9.72 -8.18
CA TYR A 29 -20.92 9.79 -9.12
C TYR A 29 -21.49 11.20 -9.26
N ARG A 30 -21.63 11.93 -8.14
CA ARG A 30 -22.07 13.34 -8.17
C ARG A 30 -21.08 14.21 -8.93
N LEU A 31 -19.79 13.97 -8.76
CA LEU A 31 -18.75 14.68 -9.51
C LEU A 31 -18.83 14.36 -11.01
N ASP A 32 -19.06 13.10 -11.39
CA ASP A 32 -19.22 12.69 -12.79
C ASP A 32 -20.42 13.39 -13.44
N GLN A 33 -21.53 13.56 -12.72
CA GLN A 33 -22.70 14.33 -13.19
C GLN A 33 -22.38 15.80 -13.44
N ILE A 34 -21.62 16.44 -12.53
CA ILE A 34 -21.20 17.84 -12.68
C ILE A 34 -20.24 17.99 -13.88
N ILE A 35 -19.27 17.08 -14.00
CA ILE A 35 -18.29 17.07 -15.11
C ILE A 35 -18.99 16.84 -16.46
N GLY A 36 -20.04 16.03 -16.48
CA GLY A 36 -20.84 15.72 -17.68
C GLY A 36 -21.83 16.81 -18.10
N SER A 37 -22.06 17.83 -17.25
CA SER A 37 -23.00 18.92 -17.56
C SER A 37 -22.49 19.78 -18.72
N ASN A 38 -23.39 20.13 -19.66
CA ASN A 38 -23.08 21.03 -20.77
C ASN A 38 -22.84 22.48 -20.32
N ASN A 39 -23.29 22.84 -19.12
CA ASN A 39 -23.16 24.19 -18.57
C ASN A 39 -21.82 24.42 -17.84
N LEU A 40 -21.00 23.37 -17.67
CA LEU A 40 -19.70 23.48 -17.05
C LEU A 40 -18.64 23.93 -18.07
N ASP A 41 -17.97 25.02 -17.76
CA ASP A 41 -16.89 25.59 -18.54
C ASP A 41 -15.64 24.70 -18.54
N ASN A 42 -14.87 24.76 -19.63
CA ASN A 42 -13.69 23.90 -19.80
C ASN A 42 -12.57 24.17 -18.79
N ILE A 43 -12.50 25.38 -18.21
CA ILE A 43 -11.48 25.75 -17.23
C ILE A 43 -11.72 24.97 -15.92
N ASN A 44 -12.96 24.88 -15.46
CA ASN A 44 -13.32 24.15 -14.24
C ASN A 44 -13.41 22.62 -14.42
N ARG A 45 -13.56 22.12 -15.66
CA ARG A 45 -13.57 20.67 -15.93
C ARG A 45 -12.30 19.95 -15.52
N THR A 46 -11.13 20.56 -15.76
CA THR A 46 -9.84 19.91 -15.50
C THR A 46 -9.57 19.71 -14.00
N PRO A 47 -9.71 20.73 -13.13
CA PRO A 47 -9.60 20.55 -11.68
C PRO A 47 -10.61 19.53 -11.11
N LEU A 48 -11.85 19.52 -11.61
CA LEU A 48 -12.86 18.56 -11.16
C LEU A 48 -12.51 17.12 -11.54
N ARG A 49 -11.93 16.88 -12.72
CA ARG A 49 -11.40 15.56 -13.09
C ARG A 49 -10.25 15.12 -12.19
N GLN A 50 -9.39 16.04 -11.74
CA GLN A 50 -8.33 15.73 -10.78
C GLN A 50 -8.91 15.32 -9.42
N ILE A 51 -9.93 16.03 -8.93
CA ILE A 51 -10.65 15.65 -7.70
C ILE A 51 -11.30 14.27 -7.86
N ARG A 52 -11.92 13.98 -9.02
CA ARG A 52 -12.47 12.65 -9.31
C ARG A 52 -11.41 11.56 -9.24
N PHE A 53 -10.25 11.81 -9.81
CA PHE A 53 -9.12 10.89 -9.78
C PHE A 53 -8.64 10.63 -8.34
N SER A 54 -8.53 11.67 -7.53
CA SER A 54 -8.21 11.55 -6.10
C SER A 54 -9.25 10.73 -5.34
N ILE A 55 -10.55 10.94 -5.58
CA ILE A 55 -11.63 10.13 -4.98
C ILE A 55 -11.50 8.66 -5.38
N SER A 56 -11.23 8.36 -6.65
CA SER A 56 -11.01 6.98 -7.10
C SER A 56 -9.78 6.35 -6.42
N GLY A 57 -8.72 7.13 -6.19
CA GLY A 57 -7.58 6.72 -5.39
C GLY A 57 -7.96 6.36 -3.95
N LEU A 58 -8.76 7.20 -3.30
CA LEU A 58 -9.26 6.97 -1.94
C LEU A 58 -10.16 5.74 -1.85
N ILE A 59 -11.04 5.51 -2.83
CA ILE A 59 -11.89 4.30 -2.87
C ILE A 59 -11.02 3.04 -2.95
N ASN A 60 -9.97 3.05 -3.78
CA ASN A 60 -9.05 1.93 -3.88
C ASN A 60 -8.28 1.72 -2.57
N GLN A 61 -7.83 2.79 -1.93
CA GLN A 61 -7.20 2.70 -0.61
C GLN A 61 -8.15 2.08 0.44
N VAL A 62 -9.40 2.52 0.51
CA VAL A 62 -10.38 1.96 1.45
C VAL A 62 -10.67 0.48 1.14
N ARG A 63 -10.77 0.10 -0.13
CA ARG A 63 -10.96 -1.31 -0.51
C ARG A 63 -9.77 -2.18 -0.13
N ASP A 64 -8.57 -1.65 -0.29
CA ASP A 64 -7.36 -2.34 0.13
C ASP A 64 -7.32 -2.50 1.66
N GLU A 65 -7.69 -1.47 2.43
CA GLU A 65 -7.83 -1.55 3.89
C GLU A 65 -8.85 -2.61 4.31
N ILE A 66 -10.01 -2.66 3.65
CA ILE A 66 -11.04 -3.68 3.90
C ILE A 66 -10.53 -5.07 3.57
N PHE A 67 -9.78 -5.22 2.47
CA PHE A 67 -9.20 -6.49 2.08
C PHE A 67 -8.19 -6.99 3.12
N GLU A 68 -7.30 -6.10 3.57
CA GLU A 68 -6.31 -6.35 4.61
C GLU A 68 -6.94 -6.61 6.00
N LEU A 69 -8.04 -5.95 6.36
CA LEU A 69 -8.78 -6.26 7.58
C LEU A 69 -9.45 -7.65 7.53
N ARG A 70 -9.64 -8.20 6.33
CA ARG A 70 -10.22 -9.53 6.09
C ARG A 70 -9.14 -10.59 5.84
N THR A 71 -7.85 -10.23 5.74
CA THR A 71 -6.79 -11.23 5.59
C THR A 71 -6.67 -12.06 6.86
N ASN A 72 -6.62 -13.37 6.64
CA ASN A 72 -6.73 -14.38 7.67
C ASN A 72 -5.38 -14.49 8.41
N GLU A 73 -5.35 -14.30 9.73
CA GLU A 73 -4.13 -14.45 10.56
C GLU A 73 -3.46 -15.83 10.42
N SER A 74 -4.17 -16.81 9.86
CA SER A 74 -3.68 -18.16 9.61
C SER A 74 -2.68 -18.27 8.44
N ARG A 75 -2.51 -17.24 7.60
CA ARG A 75 -1.51 -17.23 6.53
C ARG A 75 -0.19 -16.62 6.99
N SER A 76 0.94 -17.13 6.50
CA SER A 76 2.25 -16.53 6.80
C SER A 76 2.39 -15.15 6.16
N ILE A 77 3.32 -14.32 6.65
CA ILE A 77 3.59 -13.00 6.05
C ILE A 77 4.05 -13.17 4.60
N LYS A 78 4.86 -14.21 4.33
CA LYS A 78 5.30 -14.55 2.99
C LYS A 78 4.12 -14.80 2.05
N GLU A 79 3.14 -15.61 2.46
CA GLU A 79 1.96 -15.92 1.64
C GLU A 79 1.11 -14.68 1.34
N GLN A 80 0.96 -13.80 2.33
CA GLN A 80 0.22 -12.55 2.15
C GLN A 80 0.96 -11.62 1.18
N LEU A 81 2.26 -11.41 1.40
CA LEU A 81 3.08 -10.62 0.47
C LEU A 81 3.04 -11.18 -0.95
N ASP A 82 3.15 -12.50 -1.13
CA ASP A 82 3.08 -13.12 -2.45
C ASP A 82 1.75 -12.82 -3.15
N GLN A 83 0.63 -12.92 -2.44
CA GLN A 83 -0.69 -12.56 -2.97
C GLN A 83 -0.80 -11.07 -3.36
N HIS A 84 -0.27 -10.16 -2.53
CA HIS A 84 -0.30 -8.73 -2.83
C HIS A 84 0.60 -8.40 -4.02
N LEU A 85 1.83 -8.92 -4.04
CA LEU A 85 2.82 -8.61 -5.05
C LEU A 85 2.44 -9.18 -6.42
N SER A 86 1.93 -10.41 -6.48
CA SER A 86 1.39 -10.98 -7.72
C SER A 86 0.29 -10.13 -8.33
N THR A 87 -0.57 -9.53 -7.50
CA THR A 87 -1.64 -8.63 -7.96
C THR A 87 -1.07 -7.31 -8.47
N ILE A 88 -0.19 -6.66 -7.70
CA ILE A 88 0.37 -5.33 -8.01
C ILE A 88 1.24 -5.36 -9.26
N LEU A 89 2.02 -6.43 -9.44
CA LEU A 89 2.99 -6.57 -10.53
C LEU A 89 2.43 -7.32 -11.75
N SER A 90 1.18 -7.78 -11.71
CA SER A 90 0.52 -8.59 -12.76
C SER A 90 0.57 -8.02 -14.18
N HIS A 91 0.71 -6.70 -14.32
CA HIS A 91 0.77 -6.00 -15.61
C HIS A 91 2.12 -5.34 -15.86
N THR A 92 3.18 -5.85 -15.24
CA THR A 92 4.54 -5.33 -15.37
C THR A 92 5.51 -6.44 -15.74
N ASP A 93 6.64 -6.09 -16.35
CA ASP A 93 7.74 -7.04 -16.62
C ASP A 93 8.65 -7.26 -15.40
N ILE A 94 8.26 -6.73 -14.23
CA ILE A 94 9.04 -6.83 -13.00
C ILE A 94 8.83 -8.19 -12.36
N THR A 95 9.93 -8.92 -12.19
CA THR A 95 9.93 -10.18 -11.44
C THR A 95 10.17 -9.92 -9.96
N TYR A 96 9.61 -10.76 -9.09
CA TYR A 96 9.85 -10.68 -7.66
C TYR A 96 10.19 -12.04 -7.05
N GLU A 97 10.96 -12.02 -5.97
CA GLU A 97 11.36 -13.21 -5.23
C GLU A 97 11.20 -12.96 -3.72
N ILE A 98 10.48 -13.84 -3.03
CA ILE A 98 10.31 -13.77 -1.56
C ILE A 98 10.93 -15.01 -0.92
N GLN A 99 11.93 -14.80 -0.06
CA GLN A 99 12.64 -15.87 0.64
C GLN A 99 12.56 -15.73 2.16
N GLY A 100 12.51 -16.86 2.85
CA GLY A 100 12.49 -16.93 4.31
C GLY A 100 11.09 -16.71 4.92
N GLU A 101 11.07 -16.52 6.23
CA GLU A 101 9.87 -16.23 7.03
C GLU A 101 10.23 -15.19 8.09
N VAL A 102 9.22 -14.45 8.56
CA VAL A 102 9.36 -13.44 9.61
C VAL A 102 8.23 -13.62 10.62
N GLU A 103 8.58 -13.55 11.90
CA GLU A 103 7.60 -13.57 12.97
C GLU A 103 7.16 -12.15 13.26
N VAL A 104 5.85 -11.92 13.23
CA VAL A 104 5.26 -10.59 13.38
C VAL A 104 4.08 -10.71 14.31
N LYS A 105 4.05 -9.88 15.36
CA LYS A 105 2.89 -9.84 16.27
C LYS A 105 1.65 -9.49 15.47
N SER A 106 0.52 -10.13 15.80
CA SER A 106 -0.76 -9.92 15.11
C SER A 106 -1.15 -8.45 14.94
N GLU A 107 -0.82 -7.60 15.90
CA GLU A 107 -1.08 -6.15 15.86
C GLU A 107 -0.20 -5.38 14.86
N GLN A 108 1.02 -5.86 14.59
CA GLN A 108 1.99 -5.22 13.69
C GLN A 108 1.78 -5.62 12.22
N ARG A 109 1.15 -6.77 11.97
CA ARG A 109 1.05 -7.40 10.63
C ARG A 109 0.48 -6.45 9.58
N PHE A 110 -0.60 -5.77 9.93
CA PHE A 110 -1.35 -4.92 9.02
C PHE A 110 -0.50 -3.76 8.48
N GLU A 111 0.06 -2.96 9.39
CA GLU A 111 0.91 -1.82 9.01
C GLU A 111 2.20 -2.27 8.33
N LEU A 112 2.75 -3.41 8.71
CA LEU A 112 3.94 -3.97 8.09
C LEU A 112 3.68 -4.38 6.62
N LEU A 113 2.60 -5.12 6.34
CA LEU A 113 2.23 -5.52 4.98
C LEU A 113 2.00 -4.28 4.11
N ARG A 114 1.32 -3.28 4.65
CA ARG A 114 1.09 -2.01 3.96
C ARG A 114 2.37 -1.24 3.68
N ALA A 115 3.29 -1.18 4.64
CA ALA A 115 4.59 -0.58 4.47
C ALA A 115 5.38 -1.26 3.35
N VAL A 116 5.51 -2.59 3.39
CA VAL A 116 6.21 -3.38 2.36
C VAL A 116 5.56 -3.18 0.99
N ARG A 117 4.22 -3.18 0.92
CA ARG A 117 3.47 -2.94 -0.31
C ARG A 117 3.78 -1.59 -0.93
N GLU A 118 3.76 -0.52 -0.15
CA GLU A 118 4.07 0.84 -0.62
C GLU A 118 5.52 0.95 -1.10
N LEU A 119 6.46 0.28 -0.41
CA LEU A 119 7.86 0.21 -0.84
C LEU A 119 8.03 -0.48 -2.20
N VAL A 120 7.30 -1.57 -2.45
CA VAL A 120 7.27 -2.24 -3.75
C VAL A 120 6.65 -1.35 -4.83
N ILE A 121 5.55 -0.66 -4.53
CA ILE A 121 4.93 0.30 -5.46
C ILE A 121 5.90 1.43 -5.81
N ASN A 122 6.66 1.92 -4.83
CA ASN A 122 7.68 2.94 -5.05
C ASN A 122 8.80 2.41 -5.96
N ALA A 123 9.28 1.19 -5.74
CA ALA A 123 10.27 0.57 -6.62
C ALA A 123 9.73 0.40 -8.06
N MET A 124 8.50 -0.09 -8.21
CA MET A 124 7.83 -0.24 -9.50
C MET A 124 7.70 1.10 -10.24
N ARG A 125 7.31 2.18 -9.55
CA ARG A 125 7.06 3.49 -10.17
C ARG A 125 8.33 4.29 -10.45
N HIS A 126 9.37 4.12 -9.65
CA HIS A 126 10.49 5.07 -9.62
C HIS A 126 11.86 4.45 -9.86
N ALA A 127 12.06 3.16 -9.54
CA ALA A 127 13.40 2.57 -9.62
C ALA A 127 13.81 2.18 -11.05
N ASN A 128 12.87 2.03 -11.99
CA ASN A 128 13.14 1.43 -13.31
C ASN A 128 13.86 0.08 -13.17
N CYS A 129 13.39 -0.74 -12.22
CA CYS A 129 13.96 -2.04 -11.89
C CYS A 129 13.28 -3.16 -12.70
N SER A 130 13.94 -4.31 -12.80
CA SER A 130 13.39 -5.54 -13.40
C SER A 130 13.21 -6.67 -12.39
N VAL A 131 13.83 -6.56 -11.22
CA VAL A 131 13.82 -7.56 -10.16
C VAL A 131 13.68 -6.89 -8.79
N ILE A 132 12.73 -7.38 -8.00
CA ILE A 132 12.57 -7.03 -6.57
C ILE A 132 12.79 -8.29 -5.73
N LYS A 133 13.69 -8.23 -4.76
CA LYS A 133 13.98 -9.33 -3.83
C LYS A 133 13.55 -8.95 -2.43
N ILE A 134 12.75 -9.79 -1.80
CA ILE A 134 12.31 -9.65 -0.42
C ILE A 134 12.87 -10.81 0.39
N LYS A 135 13.73 -10.50 1.36
CA LYS A 135 14.28 -11.48 2.30
C LYS A 135 13.68 -11.25 3.67
N LEU A 136 13.01 -12.28 4.17
CA LEU A 136 12.38 -12.34 5.47
C LEU A 136 13.28 -13.15 6.41
N THR A 137 13.54 -12.60 7.59
CA THR A 137 14.23 -13.28 8.70
C THR A 137 13.45 -13.03 9.98
N VAL A 138 13.85 -13.69 11.08
CA VAL A 138 13.11 -13.71 12.36
C VAL A 138 12.50 -12.36 12.73
N ASN A 139 13.30 -11.28 12.74
CA ASN A 139 12.85 -9.93 13.12
C ASN A 139 13.15 -8.85 12.07
N GLN A 140 13.38 -9.25 10.81
CA GLN A 140 13.82 -8.29 9.80
C GLN A 140 13.30 -8.61 8.41
N ILE A 141 12.87 -7.58 7.70
CA ILE A 141 12.48 -7.61 6.30
C ILE A 141 13.46 -6.75 5.50
N GLN A 142 14.11 -7.35 4.51
CA GLN A 142 14.94 -6.64 3.56
C GLN A 142 14.28 -6.64 2.19
N ILE A 143 14.08 -5.46 1.61
CA ILE A 143 13.58 -5.27 0.25
C ILE A 143 14.70 -4.68 -0.59
N LYS A 144 15.01 -5.32 -1.72
CA LYS A 144 16.06 -4.89 -2.64
C LYS A 144 15.54 -4.81 -4.06
N ASP A 145 15.72 -3.69 -4.72
CA ASP A 145 15.54 -3.55 -6.16
C ASP A 145 16.90 -3.50 -6.89
N ASN A 146 16.89 -3.80 -8.19
CA ASN A 146 18.06 -3.70 -9.08
C ASN A 146 17.99 -2.48 -10.01
N GLY A 147 17.22 -1.45 -9.65
CA GLY A 147 16.98 -0.29 -10.49
C GLY A 147 18.09 0.76 -10.42
N ASN A 148 17.75 2.00 -10.76
CA ASN A 148 18.64 3.16 -10.76
C ASN A 148 18.72 3.84 -9.37
N GLY A 149 18.15 3.22 -8.34
CA GLY A 149 17.99 3.80 -7.01
C GLY A 149 16.96 4.94 -6.98
N GLY A 150 17.20 5.95 -6.15
CA GLY A 150 16.33 7.11 -5.99
C GLY A 150 15.36 7.03 -4.81
N ALA A 151 15.49 6.01 -3.94
CA ALA A 151 14.83 5.95 -2.64
C ALA A 151 15.51 6.91 -1.64
N LEU A 152 15.51 8.21 -1.98
CA LEU A 152 16.00 9.28 -1.13
C LEU A 152 14.81 10.10 -0.64
N GLU A 153 14.88 10.58 0.60
CA GLU A 153 13.93 11.57 1.09
C GLU A 153 14.07 12.86 0.28
N LYS A 154 13.12 13.09 -0.62
CA LYS A 154 12.94 14.39 -1.26
C LYS A 154 11.87 15.16 -0.50
N GLN A 155 12.04 16.47 -0.36
CA GLN A 155 10.94 17.34 0.06
C GLN A 155 9.73 17.06 -0.85
N HIS A 156 8.56 16.75 -0.25
CA HIS A 156 7.30 16.37 -0.92
C HIS A 156 7.14 14.89 -1.34
N SER A 157 7.97 13.98 -0.83
CA SER A 157 7.76 12.52 -0.96
C SER A 157 6.81 11.99 0.12
N TYR A 158 5.50 12.05 -0.13
CA TYR A 158 4.48 11.56 0.82
C TYR A 158 4.50 10.04 1.02
N GLY A 159 4.97 9.25 0.04
CA GLY A 159 5.00 7.78 0.12
C GLY A 159 5.96 7.25 1.19
N LEU A 160 7.24 7.64 1.13
CA LEU A 160 8.25 7.20 2.11
C LEU A 160 7.99 7.77 3.52
N LEU A 161 7.46 8.99 3.63
CA LEU A 161 7.07 9.56 4.91
C LEU A 161 5.96 8.73 5.58
N GLY A 162 4.90 8.41 4.83
CA GLY A 162 3.83 7.55 5.36
C GLY A 162 4.30 6.12 5.68
N VAL A 163 5.31 5.60 4.99
CA VAL A 163 5.93 4.31 5.38
C VAL A 163 6.65 4.43 6.72
N LYS A 164 7.42 5.50 6.94
CA LYS A 164 8.12 5.75 8.21
C LYS A 164 7.15 5.87 9.37
N GLU A 165 6.13 6.73 9.25
CA GLU A 165 5.13 6.96 10.31
C GLU A 165 4.41 5.66 10.71
N ARG A 166 4.06 4.81 9.74
CA ARG A 166 3.44 3.51 10.01
C ARG A 166 4.37 2.55 10.75
N LEU A 167 5.62 2.45 10.30
CA LEU A 167 6.62 1.57 10.92
C LEU A 167 6.95 2.04 12.34
N GLU A 168 7.12 3.34 12.55
CA GLU A 168 7.29 3.94 13.88
C GLU A 168 6.08 3.65 14.78
N GLY A 169 4.86 3.74 14.25
CA GLY A 169 3.62 3.45 14.97
C GLY A 169 3.51 2.01 15.48
N ILE A 170 4.22 1.06 14.85
CA ILE A 170 4.30 -0.34 15.29
C ILE A 170 5.61 -0.69 16.02
N GLY A 171 6.45 0.30 16.31
CA GLY A 171 7.74 0.13 16.98
C GLY A 171 8.86 -0.39 16.08
N ALA A 172 8.65 -0.46 14.77
CA ALA A 172 9.64 -0.92 13.81
C ALA A 172 10.54 0.23 13.33
N LEU A 173 11.78 -0.13 12.96
CA LEU A 173 12.78 0.80 12.43
C LEU A 173 12.97 0.57 10.94
N ILE A 174 13.21 1.66 10.20
CA ILE A 174 13.51 1.60 8.76
C ILE A 174 14.85 2.25 8.43
N GLU A 175 15.68 1.52 7.70
CA GLU A 175 16.91 2.03 7.10
C GLU A 175 16.80 1.95 5.58
N ILE A 176 17.19 3.02 4.89
CA ILE A 176 17.16 3.09 3.43
C ILE A 176 18.56 3.40 2.93
N LYS A 177 19.08 2.53 2.06
CA LYS A 177 20.33 2.73 1.34
C LYS A 177 20.03 2.69 -0.14
N SER A 178 20.19 3.82 -0.82
CA SER A 178 19.93 3.93 -2.26
C SER A 178 21.21 4.36 -2.98
N GLY A 179 21.52 3.70 -4.10
CA GLY A 179 22.66 4.01 -4.94
C GLY A 179 22.33 3.85 -6.41
N SER A 180 23.31 4.05 -7.29
CA SER A 180 23.11 3.98 -8.75
C SER A 180 22.75 2.58 -9.28
N THR A 181 22.89 1.54 -8.45
CA THR A 181 22.62 0.14 -8.81
C THR A 181 21.43 -0.45 -8.05
N GLY A 182 20.56 0.40 -7.50
CA GLY A 182 19.31 0.02 -6.85
C GLY A 182 19.20 0.54 -5.42
N SER A 183 18.13 0.14 -4.75
CA SER A 183 17.91 0.46 -3.34
C SER A 183 17.82 -0.80 -2.49
N ILE A 184 18.26 -0.68 -1.24
CA ILE A 184 18.11 -1.67 -0.18
C ILE A 184 17.36 -0.95 0.95
N ILE A 185 16.22 -1.51 1.31
CA ILE A 185 15.40 -1.04 2.42
C ILE A 185 15.35 -2.15 3.46
N LEU A 186 15.60 -1.78 4.71
CA LEU A 186 15.68 -2.69 5.83
C LEU A 186 14.64 -2.27 6.87
N ILE A 187 13.74 -3.16 7.22
CA ILE A 187 12.75 -2.98 8.28
C ILE A 187 13.11 -3.93 9.41
N THR A 188 13.33 -3.40 10.61
CA THR A 188 13.61 -4.19 11.83
C THR A 188 12.42 -4.06 12.77
N LEU A 189 11.90 -5.19 13.24
CA LEU A 189 10.69 -5.29 14.08
C LEU A 189 10.96 -5.17 15.58
#